data_AF-N4UD81-F1
#
_entry.id   AF-N4UD81-F1
#
_cell.length_a   1.000
_cell.length_b   1.000
_cell.length_c   1.000
_cell.angle_alpha   90.00
_cell.angle_beta   90.00
_cell.angle_gamma   90.00
#
_symmetry.space_group_name_H-M   'P 1'
#
loop_
_entity.id
_entity.type
_entity.pdbx_description
1 polymer ?
#
loop_
_entity_poly.entity_id
_entity_poly.type
_entity_poly.pdbx_seq_one_letter_code
_entity_poly.pdbx_strand_id
1 'polypeptide(L)'
;MTVVLNLPQPYTTITTYVDSLTAPLTITNQPANPGDPATVVVESPQAYTTVTTYVDGLTAPLTTTNQPANPGDPATVVVESPQGYTTVTTYVNSLTAPLTITNRPANPGDPATVVVKSPQGYTTVTTYVDVSTTTHSPISQGGVATVVVQEPQHYTTVTSWGSFSAAHTTTFSPTSPGGTGTVVVQNPQPYTTVTSWGSFSTVSTTTYSPISQGGVATVVVQQPQSYTTVTSWGTFSAAGTTTLSPTSPGGVATVVMQKPQPYTTVTTYYTTVSSVSTSTGTPASAGQTATVVVVAPAVGTKAADQTCNNAGLEYAIYTNPFYNADPPNYSALNVSYFATSAPTYTGITKSIGITEPGGVKAGNSGPAQAIYPGSPSQTWQYKAVNHRAFLYAPINGTYSVVVPYSDEVTLVWVGDKALSTWSRARSSADLAQNYSSGPSSSMTFKIQLTAGTYTPFRVFWANAQGDYSMIVTVTAPDGTVIVDGSGSSSKYFIRFACDSSTPSYPAFGSGG
;
A
#
# COMPACT_ATOMS: atom_id res chain seq x y z
N MET A 1 -62.67 188.07 32.50
CA MET A 1 -63.09 186.72 32.08
C MET A 1 -61.84 185.87 31.99
N THR A 2 -61.73 184.82 32.80
CA THR A 2 -60.54 183.94 32.85
C THR A 2 -61.00 182.53 32.45
N VAL A 3 -60.29 181.90 31.50
CA VAL A 3 -60.56 180.54 31.02
C VAL A 3 -59.49 179.61 31.59
N VAL A 4 -59.89 178.46 32.13
CA VAL A 4 -58.99 177.36 32.54
C VAL A 4 -59.03 176.27 31.47
N LEU A 5 -57.87 175.77 31.05
CA LEU A 5 -57.71 174.69 30.08
C LEU A 5 -57.02 173.49 30.76
N ASN A 6 -57.51 172.27 30.52
CA ASN A 6 -56.99 171.02 31.08
C ASN A 6 -56.37 170.16 29.96
N LEU A 7 -55.12 169.69 30.12
CA LEU A 7 -54.41 168.86 29.13
C LEU A 7 -53.99 167.50 29.73
N PRO A 8 -53.94 166.41 28.94
CA PRO A 8 -53.57 165.06 29.40
C PRO A 8 -52.07 164.88 29.69
N GLN A 9 -51.72 163.97 30.61
CA GLN A 9 -50.35 163.73 31.12
C GLN A 9 -49.65 162.56 30.37
N PRO A 10 -48.39 162.74 29.90
CA PRO A 10 -47.63 161.67 29.21
C PRO A 10 -47.02 160.61 30.15
N TYR A 11 -46.60 159.44 29.62
CA TYR A 11 -45.87 158.39 30.37
C TYR A 11 -44.81 157.65 29.52
N THR A 12 -43.79 157.07 30.16
CA THR A 12 -42.72 156.22 29.56
C THR A 12 -42.74 154.81 30.16
N THR A 13 -42.53 153.77 29.36
CA THR A 13 -42.52 152.37 29.84
C THR A 13 -41.15 151.72 29.69
N ILE A 14 -40.69 151.00 30.73
CA ILE A 14 -39.47 150.18 30.72
C ILE A 14 -39.87 148.73 31.01
N THR A 15 -39.37 147.79 30.23
CA THR A 15 -39.61 146.35 30.46
C THR A 15 -38.32 145.64 30.85
N THR A 16 -38.36 144.85 31.92
CA THR A 16 -37.26 143.99 32.41
C THR A 16 -37.75 142.55 32.54
N TYR A 17 -36.84 141.57 32.44
CA TYR A 17 -37.19 140.15 32.55
C TYR A 17 -36.62 139.54 33.83
N VAL A 18 -37.44 138.78 34.56
CA VAL A 18 -37.11 138.26 35.89
C VAL A 18 -37.46 136.77 35.98
N ASP A 19 -36.51 135.94 36.38
CA ASP A 19 -36.65 134.48 36.44
C ASP A 19 -37.72 133.99 37.43
N SER A 20 -37.96 134.75 38.51
CA SER A 20 -38.90 134.35 39.56
C SER A 20 -40.35 134.71 39.26
N LEU A 21 -40.61 135.47 38.20
CA LEU A 21 -41.97 135.81 37.80
C LEU A 21 -42.56 134.66 36.97
N THR A 22 -43.87 134.46 37.12
CA THR A 22 -44.66 133.53 36.30
C THR A 22 -45.65 134.26 35.38
N ALA A 23 -45.86 135.56 35.61
CA ALA A 23 -46.67 136.44 34.78
C ALA A 23 -46.14 137.89 34.86
N PRO A 24 -46.39 138.75 33.86
CA PRO A 24 -45.90 140.12 33.88
C PRO A 24 -46.53 140.95 35.00
N LEU A 25 -45.72 141.74 35.69
CA LEU A 25 -46.12 142.70 36.71
C LEU A 25 -45.91 144.12 36.19
N THR A 26 -46.92 144.99 36.33
CA THR A 26 -46.83 146.39 35.90
C THR A 26 -46.95 147.34 37.09
N ILE A 27 -45.99 148.25 37.25
CA ILE A 27 -45.97 149.27 38.31
C ILE A 27 -45.90 150.64 37.66
N THR A 28 -46.88 151.50 37.95
CA THR A 28 -46.91 152.88 37.46
C THR A 28 -46.53 153.84 38.57
N ASN A 29 -45.41 154.54 38.40
CA ASN A 29 -44.95 155.55 39.34
C ASN A 29 -45.42 156.93 38.89
N GLN A 30 -46.24 157.57 39.72
CA GLN A 30 -46.76 158.91 39.48
C GLN A 30 -45.67 159.98 39.70
N PRO A 31 -45.60 161.00 38.84
CA PRO A 31 -44.60 162.06 38.96
C PRO A 31 -44.95 163.07 40.06
N ALA A 32 -43.93 163.65 40.69
CA ALA A 32 -44.08 164.48 41.89
C ALA A 32 -44.68 165.88 41.63
N ASN A 33 -44.61 166.40 40.40
CA ASN A 33 -45.15 167.70 40.02
C ASN A 33 -46.18 167.57 38.88
N PRO A 34 -47.27 168.36 38.88
CA PRO A 34 -48.23 168.38 37.78
C PRO A 34 -47.57 168.80 36.46
N GLY A 35 -47.56 167.88 35.48
CA GLY A 35 -47.05 168.13 34.12
C GLY A 35 -45.94 167.18 33.65
N ASP A 36 -45.22 166.52 34.57
CA ASP A 36 -44.13 165.59 34.22
C ASP A 36 -44.68 164.21 33.78
N PRO A 37 -43.92 163.39 33.02
CA PRO A 37 -44.37 162.06 32.62
C PRO A 37 -44.27 161.00 33.73
N ALA A 38 -45.25 160.12 33.84
CA ALA A 38 -45.17 158.93 34.72
C ALA A 38 -44.25 157.85 34.11
N THR A 39 -43.62 157.02 34.94
CA THR A 39 -42.86 155.84 34.46
C THR A 39 -43.60 154.56 34.80
N VAL A 40 -43.77 153.67 33.81
CA VAL A 40 -44.36 152.34 33.97
C VAL A 40 -43.26 151.30 33.84
N VAL A 41 -43.01 150.51 34.88
CA VAL A 41 -42.10 149.37 34.80
C VAL A 41 -42.92 148.10 34.61
N VAL A 42 -42.62 147.34 33.56
CA VAL A 42 -43.21 146.03 33.29
C VAL A 42 -42.14 144.98 33.52
N GLU A 43 -42.24 144.20 34.57
CA GLU A 43 -41.37 143.04 34.76
C GLU A 43 -42.06 141.82 34.14
N SER A 44 -41.43 141.14 33.18
CA SER A 44 -41.97 139.95 32.51
C SER A 44 -41.18 138.68 32.89
N PRO A 45 -41.81 137.49 32.88
CA PRO A 45 -41.13 136.24 33.18
C PRO A 45 -40.15 135.82 32.07
N GLN A 46 -39.04 135.18 32.45
CA GLN A 46 -38.04 134.64 31.51
C GLN A 46 -38.45 133.25 30.99
N ALA A 47 -38.41 133.05 29.67
CA ALA A 47 -38.74 131.75 29.05
C ALA A 47 -37.51 130.83 28.96
N TYR A 48 -37.73 129.51 28.95
CA TYR A 48 -36.68 128.47 28.86
C TYR A 48 -37.01 127.40 27.81
N THR A 49 -36.00 126.89 27.10
CA THR A 49 -36.08 125.72 26.19
C THR A 49 -35.08 124.66 26.60
N THR A 50 -35.46 123.38 26.64
CA THR A 50 -34.57 122.29 27.06
C THR A 50 -34.12 121.44 25.87
N VAL A 51 -32.82 121.15 25.78
CA VAL A 51 -32.22 120.25 24.79
C VAL A 51 -31.47 119.13 25.51
N THR A 52 -31.87 117.88 25.26
CA THR A 52 -31.17 116.72 25.83
C THR A 52 -30.24 116.10 24.78
N THR A 53 -28.99 115.88 25.14
CA THR A 53 -28.02 115.12 24.34
C THR A 53 -27.49 113.94 25.15
N TYR A 54 -26.96 112.93 24.48
CA TYR A 54 -26.46 111.73 25.14
C TYR A 54 -24.99 111.53 24.84
N VAL A 55 -24.16 111.42 25.89
CA VAL A 55 -22.71 111.46 25.79
C VAL A 55 -22.10 110.18 26.35
N ASP A 56 -21.12 109.64 25.63
CA ASP A 56 -20.38 108.46 26.05
C ASP A 56 -19.46 108.78 27.24
N GLY A 57 -19.44 107.89 28.23
CA GLY A 57 -18.57 108.02 29.41
C GLY A 57 -19.13 108.87 30.55
N LEU A 58 -20.29 109.54 30.38
CA LEU A 58 -21.01 110.13 31.50
C LEU A 58 -21.62 109.04 32.39
N THR A 59 -21.50 109.21 33.70
CA THR A 59 -22.08 108.27 34.69
C THR A 59 -23.39 108.77 35.28
N ALA A 60 -23.69 110.06 35.15
CA ALA A 60 -24.95 110.69 35.57
C ALA A 60 -25.26 111.91 34.67
N PRO A 61 -26.52 112.36 34.59
CA PRO A 61 -26.87 113.53 33.79
C PRO A 61 -26.24 114.83 34.30
N LEU A 62 -25.78 115.68 33.40
CA LEU A 62 -25.27 117.02 33.67
C LEU A 62 -26.21 118.07 33.05
N THR A 63 -26.57 119.10 33.83
CA THR A 63 -27.48 120.16 33.36
C THR A 63 -26.76 121.51 33.38
N THR A 64 -26.81 122.23 32.25
CA THR A 64 -26.26 123.59 32.12
C THR A 64 -27.31 124.54 31.57
N THR A 65 -27.51 125.68 32.22
CA THR A 65 -28.44 126.72 31.76
C THR A 65 -27.66 127.88 31.15
N ASN A 66 -27.92 128.16 29.88
CA ASN A 66 -27.31 129.25 29.13
C ASN A 66 -28.30 130.41 29.00
N GLN A 67 -27.90 131.58 29.52
CA GLN A 67 -28.71 132.79 29.46
C GLN A 67 -28.74 133.38 28.02
N PRO A 68 -29.86 134.00 27.61
CA PRO A 68 -29.99 134.59 26.28
C PRO A 68 -29.12 135.84 26.14
N ALA A 69 -28.65 136.11 24.92
CA ALA A 69 -27.83 137.29 24.64
C ALA A 69 -28.65 138.60 24.61
N ASN A 70 -29.93 138.52 24.24
CA ASN A 70 -30.85 139.66 24.19
C ASN A 70 -31.98 139.50 25.22
N PRO A 71 -32.40 140.60 25.89
CA PRO A 71 -33.56 140.57 26.77
C PRO A 71 -34.83 140.14 26.02
N GLY A 72 -35.51 139.11 26.52
CA GLY A 72 -36.77 138.60 25.98
C GLY A 72 -36.67 137.28 25.19
N ASP A 73 -35.47 136.86 24.77
CA ASP A 73 -35.26 135.54 24.14
C ASP A 73 -35.24 134.42 25.18
N PRO A 74 -35.65 133.17 24.88
CA PRO A 74 -35.59 132.07 25.84
C PRO A 74 -34.15 131.66 26.21
N ALA A 75 -33.90 131.38 27.49
CA ALA A 75 -32.69 130.69 27.94
C ALA A 75 -32.71 129.22 27.49
N THR A 76 -31.54 128.60 27.27
CA THR A 76 -31.45 127.18 26.87
C THR A 76 -30.89 126.33 27.99
N VAL A 77 -31.61 125.29 28.39
CA VAL A 77 -31.17 124.27 29.33
C VAL A 77 -30.65 123.06 28.55
N VAL A 78 -29.36 122.80 28.62
CA VAL A 78 -28.75 121.62 28.00
C VAL A 78 -28.63 120.52 29.06
N VAL A 79 -29.21 119.36 28.78
CA VAL A 79 -29.11 118.16 29.62
C VAL A 79 -28.27 117.12 28.88
N GLU A 80 -27.08 116.82 29.36
CA GLU A 80 -26.24 115.74 28.82
C GLU A 80 -26.48 114.49 29.66
N SER A 81 -27.08 113.45 29.08
CA SER A 81 -27.39 112.18 29.77
C SER A 81 -26.42 111.06 29.38
N PRO A 82 -26.17 110.06 30.26
CA PRO A 82 -25.36 108.88 29.94
C PRO A 82 -25.90 108.06 28.76
N GLN A 83 -25.00 107.56 27.91
CA GLN A 83 -25.34 106.56 26.89
C GLN A 83 -25.47 105.16 27.50
N GLY A 84 -26.60 104.50 27.27
CA GLY A 84 -26.83 103.12 27.68
C GLY A 84 -26.23 102.11 26.71
N TYR A 85 -25.87 100.91 27.18
CA TYR A 85 -25.34 99.82 26.36
C TYR A 85 -26.05 98.49 26.65
N THR A 86 -26.34 97.73 25.60
CA THR A 86 -26.77 96.32 25.69
C THR A 86 -25.76 95.42 24.99
N THR A 87 -25.54 94.20 25.48
CA THR A 87 -24.58 93.27 24.89
C THR A 87 -25.28 92.04 24.33
N VAL A 88 -24.95 91.66 23.11
CA VAL A 88 -25.45 90.45 22.44
C VAL A 88 -24.26 89.59 22.01
N THR A 89 -24.19 88.36 22.52
CA THR A 89 -23.13 87.42 22.13
C THR A 89 -23.66 86.44 21.09
N THR A 90 -22.93 86.22 20.00
CA THR A 90 -23.24 85.24 18.95
C THR A 90 -22.02 84.36 18.69
N TYR A 91 -22.23 83.12 18.22
CA TYR A 91 -21.14 82.17 17.96
C TYR A 91 -21.01 81.90 16.46
N VAL A 92 -19.78 81.96 15.95
CA VAL A 92 -19.50 81.90 14.51
C VAL A 92 -18.41 80.88 14.22
N ASN A 93 -18.70 79.93 13.33
CA ASN A 93 -17.82 78.80 13.01
C ASN A 93 -16.48 79.21 12.38
N SER A 94 -16.45 80.32 11.63
CA SER A 94 -15.25 80.77 10.90
C SER A 94 -14.30 81.62 11.74
N LEU A 95 -14.64 81.95 13.00
CA LEU A 95 -13.78 82.74 13.87
C LEU A 95 -12.83 81.84 14.66
N THR A 96 -11.59 82.28 14.78
CA THR A 96 -10.56 81.65 15.62
C THR A 96 -10.29 82.43 16.91
N ALA A 97 -10.78 83.68 17.01
CA ALA A 97 -10.76 84.51 18.21
C ALA A 97 -12.03 85.38 18.30
N PRO A 98 -12.43 85.85 19.50
CA PRO A 98 -13.59 86.74 19.64
C PRO A 98 -13.42 88.08 18.93
N LEU A 99 -14.52 88.60 18.38
CA LEU A 99 -14.60 89.91 17.72
C LEU A 99 -15.74 90.73 18.34
N THR A 100 -15.46 91.98 18.73
CA THR A 100 -16.46 92.88 19.32
C THR A 100 -16.76 94.04 18.38
N ILE A 101 -18.05 94.33 18.17
CA ILE A 101 -18.54 95.42 17.33
C ILE A 101 -19.55 96.25 18.13
N THR A 102 -19.35 97.56 18.22
CA THR A 102 -20.31 98.46 18.88
C THR A 102 -21.12 99.22 17.82
N ASN A 103 -22.43 99.05 17.86
CA ASN A 103 -23.36 99.71 16.95
C ASN A 103 -23.99 100.93 17.62
N ARG A 104 -23.94 102.08 16.94
CA ARG A 104 -24.56 103.32 17.40
C ARG A 104 -26.10 103.19 17.33
N PRO A 105 -26.84 103.70 18.33
CA PRO A 105 -28.30 103.71 18.30
C PRO A 105 -28.84 104.58 17.15
N ALA A 106 -30.00 104.19 16.61
CA ALA A 106 -30.65 104.90 15.52
C ALA A 106 -31.32 106.21 15.97
N ASN A 107 -31.88 106.23 17.18
CA ASN A 107 -32.50 107.42 17.78
C ASN A 107 -31.74 107.85 19.04
N PRO A 108 -31.68 109.16 19.34
CA PRO A 108 -31.15 109.66 20.60
C PRO A 108 -31.93 109.09 21.80
N GLY A 109 -31.22 108.48 22.76
CA GLY A 109 -31.78 107.91 23.98
C GLY A 109 -31.94 106.39 23.97
N ASP A 110 -31.88 105.73 22.80
CA ASP A 110 -31.84 104.27 22.72
C ASP A 110 -30.44 103.75 23.12
N PRO A 111 -30.32 102.59 23.78
CA PRO A 111 -29.02 102.03 24.13
C PRO A 111 -28.25 101.56 22.88
N ALA A 112 -26.93 101.82 22.86
CA ALA A 112 -26.03 101.22 21.89
C ALA A 112 -25.96 99.69 22.07
N THR A 113 -25.73 98.95 20.99
CA THR A 113 -25.60 97.48 21.05
C THR A 113 -24.16 97.06 20.82
N VAL A 114 -23.59 96.33 21.78
CA VAL A 114 -22.29 95.68 21.69
C VAL A 114 -22.51 94.24 21.24
N VAL A 115 -22.12 93.91 20.02
CA VAL A 115 -22.18 92.55 19.48
C VAL A 115 -20.83 91.87 19.69
N VAL A 116 -20.80 90.82 20.50
CA VAL A 116 -19.63 89.96 20.68
C VAL A 116 -19.82 88.72 19.83
N LYS A 117 -18.92 88.47 18.87
CA LYS A 117 -18.89 87.25 18.07
C LYS A 117 -17.78 86.35 18.58
N SER A 118 -18.12 85.22 19.19
CA SER A 118 -17.16 84.26 19.74
C SER A 118 -16.96 83.06 18.80
N PRO A 119 -15.77 82.42 18.78
CA PRO A 119 -15.54 81.16 18.08
C PRO A 119 -16.47 80.05 18.56
N GLN A 120 -16.94 79.20 17.64
CA GLN A 120 -17.68 77.99 17.99
C GLN A 120 -16.69 76.87 18.39
N GLY A 121 -16.89 76.26 19.55
CA GLY A 121 -16.10 75.12 19.99
C GLY A 121 -16.58 73.80 19.37
N TYR A 122 -15.65 72.88 19.11
CA TYR A 122 -15.93 71.54 18.58
C TYR A 122 -15.23 70.44 19.40
N THR A 123 -15.87 69.29 19.54
CA THR A 123 -15.27 68.05 20.06
C THR A 123 -15.49 66.92 19.05
N THR A 124 -14.60 65.93 19.02
CA THR A 124 -14.66 64.83 18.06
C THR A 124 -14.90 63.50 18.78
N VAL A 125 -15.87 62.72 18.29
CA VAL A 125 -16.15 61.36 18.74
C VAL A 125 -16.00 60.42 17.57
N THR A 126 -15.09 59.45 17.68
CA THR A 126 -14.89 58.42 16.64
C THR A 126 -15.64 57.15 17.00
N THR A 127 -16.37 56.59 16.04
CA THR A 127 -17.07 55.29 16.16
C THR A 127 -16.71 54.41 14.95
N TYR A 128 -16.81 53.10 15.08
CA TYR A 128 -16.34 52.16 14.06
C TYR A 128 -17.51 51.39 13.45
N VAL A 129 -18.07 51.90 12.35
CA VAL A 129 -19.23 51.34 11.64
C VAL A 129 -19.01 51.46 10.13
N ASP A 130 -19.51 52.53 9.51
CA ASP A 130 -19.39 52.89 8.10
C ASP A 130 -18.67 54.22 7.94
N VAL A 131 -18.14 54.53 6.76
CA VAL A 131 -17.44 55.80 6.53
C VAL A 131 -18.43 56.95 6.47
N SER A 132 -18.49 57.76 7.52
CA SER A 132 -19.31 58.98 7.52
C SER A 132 -18.72 60.05 8.45
N THR A 133 -19.07 61.30 8.22
CA THR A 133 -18.73 62.40 9.12
C THR A 133 -19.96 63.29 9.27
N THR A 134 -20.45 63.42 10.50
CA THR A 134 -21.64 64.22 10.82
C THR A 134 -21.32 65.23 11.91
N THR A 135 -21.77 66.47 11.74
CA THR A 135 -21.62 67.51 12.77
C THR A 135 -22.97 67.82 13.38
N HIS A 136 -23.06 67.68 14.70
CA HIS A 136 -24.25 68.05 15.49
C HIS A 136 -24.04 69.42 16.13
N SER A 137 -24.97 70.34 15.83
CA SER A 137 -25.03 71.64 16.49
C SER A 137 -25.15 71.49 18.01
N PRO A 138 -24.59 72.42 18.79
CA PRO A 138 -24.73 72.40 20.25
C PRO A 138 -26.20 72.60 20.65
N ILE A 139 -26.57 72.04 21.81
CA ILE A 139 -27.94 72.07 22.34
C ILE A 139 -28.33 73.49 22.81
N SER A 140 -27.35 74.32 23.16
CA SER A 140 -27.54 75.71 23.59
C SER A 140 -26.48 76.63 22.99
N GLN A 141 -26.82 77.92 22.92
CA GLN A 141 -25.92 78.95 22.43
C GLN A 141 -24.65 79.02 23.30
N GLY A 142 -23.49 78.81 22.67
CA GLY A 142 -22.19 78.75 23.34
C GLY A 142 -21.75 77.37 23.83
N GLY A 143 -22.56 76.33 23.61
CA GLY A 143 -22.15 74.94 23.83
C GLY A 143 -21.11 74.48 22.80
N VAL A 144 -20.47 73.34 23.05
CA VAL A 144 -19.53 72.70 22.13
C VAL A 144 -20.30 71.82 21.14
N ALA A 145 -20.03 71.98 19.84
CA ALA A 145 -20.60 71.14 18.80
C ALA A 145 -19.87 69.79 18.74
N THR A 146 -20.55 68.71 18.37
CA THR A 146 -19.95 67.38 18.29
C THR A 146 -19.76 66.96 16.84
N VAL A 147 -18.53 66.63 16.47
CA VAL A 147 -18.19 65.99 15.19
C VAL A 147 -18.11 64.49 15.43
N VAL A 148 -19.05 63.73 14.88
CA VAL A 148 -19.01 62.27 14.89
C VAL A 148 -18.32 61.80 13.62
N VAL A 149 -17.19 61.12 13.79
CA VAL A 149 -16.46 60.47 12.71
C VAL A 149 -16.74 58.98 12.80
N GLN A 150 -17.22 58.40 11.71
CA GLN A 150 -17.45 56.97 11.62
C GLN A 150 -16.41 56.39 10.66
N GLU A 151 -15.61 55.46 11.17
CA GLU A 151 -14.55 54.78 10.43
C GLU A 151 -14.91 53.30 10.24
N PRO A 152 -14.38 52.61 9.23
CA PRO A 152 -14.67 51.20 9.02
C PRO A 152 -13.93 50.34 10.04
N GLN A 153 -14.59 49.27 10.52
CA GLN A 153 -13.99 48.33 11.45
C GLN A 153 -12.92 47.46 10.74
N HIS A 154 -11.70 47.45 11.26
CA HIS A 154 -10.60 46.65 10.69
C HIS A 154 -10.68 45.17 11.08
N TYR A 155 -10.39 44.28 10.12
CA TYR A 155 -10.27 42.83 10.33
C TYR A 155 -9.01 42.26 9.69
N THR A 156 -8.40 41.27 10.33
CA THR A 156 -7.34 40.42 9.75
C THR A 156 -7.84 39.01 9.51
N THR A 157 -7.30 38.31 8.52
CA THR A 157 -7.73 36.95 8.15
C THR A 157 -6.63 35.94 8.44
N VAL A 158 -6.96 34.90 9.19
CA VAL A 158 -6.08 33.75 9.46
C VAL A 158 -6.69 32.51 8.83
N THR A 159 -5.97 31.87 7.91
CA THR A 159 -6.41 30.64 7.26
C THR A 159 -5.66 29.44 7.83
N SER A 160 -6.39 28.42 8.30
CA SER A 160 -5.84 27.14 8.74
C SER A 160 -6.38 25.98 7.92
N TRP A 161 -5.56 24.94 7.76
CA TRP A 161 -5.89 23.76 6.97
C TRP A 161 -5.80 22.52 7.86
N GLY A 162 -6.74 21.59 7.74
CA GLY A 162 -6.79 20.43 8.61
C GLY A 162 -7.93 19.46 8.30
N SER A 163 -8.21 18.56 9.25
CA SER A 163 -9.24 17.51 9.14
C SER A 163 -10.66 18.05 9.37
N PHE A 164 -11.03 19.09 8.62
CA PHE A 164 -12.38 19.66 8.61
C PHE A 164 -13.22 18.98 7.53
N SER A 165 -14.52 18.78 7.79
CA SER A 165 -15.44 18.17 6.80
C SER A 165 -15.85 19.14 5.70
N ALA A 166 -15.83 20.45 5.98
CA ALA A 166 -16.13 21.52 5.04
C ALA A 166 -15.41 22.81 5.46
N ALA A 167 -15.35 23.79 4.56
CA ALA A 167 -14.82 25.11 4.90
C ALA A 167 -15.73 25.80 5.92
N HIS A 168 -15.14 26.36 6.97
CA HIS A 168 -15.86 27.08 8.01
C HIS A 168 -15.17 28.42 8.32
N THR A 169 -15.98 29.46 8.51
CA THR A 169 -15.49 30.82 8.83
C THR A 169 -16.06 31.26 10.16
N THR A 170 -15.19 31.71 11.07
CA THR A 170 -15.57 32.30 12.35
C THR A 170 -15.02 33.72 12.45
N THR A 171 -15.88 34.69 12.75
CA THR A 171 -15.50 36.09 12.93
C THR A 171 -15.48 36.43 14.41
N PHE A 172 -14.34 36.93 14.89
CA PHE A 172 -14.16 37.43 16.24
C PHE A 172 -14.11 38.96 16.19
N SER A 173 -15.11 39.59 16.82
CA SER A 173 -15.13 41.03 17.00
C SER A 173 -13.93 41.48 17.86
N PRO A 174 -13.38 42.67 17.63
CA PRO A 174 -12.34 43.24 18.47
C PRO A 174 -12.86 43.47 19.90
N THR A 175 -11.94 43.42 20.87
CA THR A 175 -12.26 43.63 22.30
C THR A 175 -12.40 45.10 22.69
N SER A 176 -12.02 46.03 21.81
CA SER A 176 -12.15 47.47 22.00
C SER A 176 -12.56 48.18 20.70
N PRO A 177 -13.29 49.32 20.78
CA PRO A 177 -13.57 50.16 19.62
C PRO A 177 -12.27 50.60 18.92
N GLY A 178 -12.17 50.33 17.61
CA GLY A 178 -10.98 50.64 16.80
C GLY A 178 -9.88 49.58 16.83
N GLY A 179 -10.03 48.53 17.64
CA GLY A 179 -9.16 47.35 17.58
C GLY A 179 -9.33 46.58 16.27
N THR A 180 -8.42 45.66 15.95
CA THR A 180 -8.57 44.78 14.77
C THR A 180 -9.28 43.50 15.14
N GLY A 181 -10.42 43.20 14.52
CA GLY A 181 -11.09 41.90 14.63
C GLY A 181 -10.34 40.81 13.88
N THR A 182 -10.66 39.54 14.13
CA THR A 182 -10.01 38.40 13.44
C THR A 182 -11.05 37.54 12.74
N VAL A 183 -10.85 37.25 11.46
CA VAL A 183 -11.60 36.27 10.69
C VAL A 183 -10.76 35.00 10.59
N VAL A 184 -11.21 33.90 11.18
CA VAL A 184 -10.55 32.60 11.08
C VAL A 184 -11.27 31.78 10.03
N VAL A 185 -10.53 31.35 9.01
CA VAL A 185 -11.03 30.46 7.95
C VAL A 185 -10.36 29.11 8.10
N GLN A 186 -11.17 28.06 8.30
CA GLN A 186 -10.71 26.68 8.45
C GLN A 186 -11.10 25.89 7.21
N ASN A 187 -10.12 25.46 6.42
CA ASN A 187 -10.34 24.77 5.16
C ASN A 187 -9.97 23.28 5.26
N PRO A 188 -10.75 22.36 4.66
CA PRO A 188 -10.38 20.96 4.56
C PRO A 188 -9.04 20.79 3.84
N GLN A 189 -8.16 19.95 4.39
CA GLN A 189 -6.89 19.63 3.77
C GLN A 189 -7.13 18.92 2.41
N PRO A 190 -6.58 19.41 1.29
CA PRO A 190 -6.67 18.71 0.02
C PRO A 190 -5.73 17.49 0.00
N TYR A 191 -6.19 16.39 -0.60
CA TYR A 191 -5.43 15.15 -0.77
C TYR A 191 -5.39 14.73 -2.24
N THR A 192 -4.27 14.14 -2.65
CA THR A 192 -4.15 13.35 -3.89
C THR A 192 -3.89 11.90 -3.52
N THR A 193 -4.46 10.97 -4.29
CA THR A 193 -4.32 9.53 -4.02
C THR A 193 -3.47 8.90 -5.12
N VAL A 194 -2.41 8.20 -4.72
CA VAL A 194 -1.54 7.43 -5.60
C VAL A 194 -1.66 5.95 -5.23
N THR A 195 -2.13 5.13 -6.16
CA THR A 195 -2.20 3.67 -5.96
C THR A 195 -0.97 3.01 -6.55
N SER A 196 -0.23 2.27 -5.73
CA SER A 196 0.94 1.49 -6.12
C SER A 196 0.65 0.00 -6.00
N TRP A 197 1.01 -0.75 -7.04
CA TRP A 197 0.80 -2.21 -7.11
C TRP A 197 2.11 -2.95 -6.97
N GLY A 198 2.12 -4.05 -6.23
CA GLY A 198 3.36 -4.80 -6.00
C GLY A 198 3.21 -6.01 -5.10
N SER A 199 4.34 -6.54 -4.64
CA SER A 199 4.44 -7.72 -3.77
C SER A 199 4.11 -7.39 -2.31
N PHE A 200 2.91 -6.89 -2.07
CA PHE A 200 2.38 -6.60 -0.74
C PHE A 200 1.46 -7.75 -0.30
N SER A 201 1.50 -8.11 0.98
CA SER A 201 0.63 -9.17 1.54
C SER A 201 -0.81 -8.72 1.77
N THR A 202 -1.00 -7.43 2.05
CA THR A 202 -2.31 -6.82 2.35
C THR A 202 -2.35 -5.39 1.81
N VAL A 203 -3.55 -4.81 1.71
CA VAL A 203 -3.69 -3.38 1.41
C VAL A 203 -3.13 -2.57 2.57
N SER A 204 -2.35 -1.53 2.26
CA SER A 204 -1.80 -0.58 3.22
C SER A 204 -1.97 0.85 2.72
N THR A 205 -2.24 1.78 3.64
CA THR A 205 -2.42 3.21 3.33
C THR A 205 -1.45 4.03 4.16
N THR A 206 -0.71 4.92 3.51
CA THR A 206 0.20 5.87 4.18
C THR A 206 -0.09 7.28 3.68
N THR A 207 -0.31 8.20 4.62
CA THR A 207 -0.55 9.61 4.33
C THR A 207 0.70 10.42 4.62
N TYR A 208 1.20 11.11 3.60
CA TYR A 208 2.32 12.04 3.71
C TYR A 208 1.80 13.47 3.85
N SER A 209 2.25 14.15 4.90
CA SER A 209 1.95 15.57 5.12
C SER A 209 2.47 16.42 3.97
N PRO A 210 1.76 17.50 3.60
CA PRO A 210 2.20 18.43 2.59
C PRO A 210 3.42 19.23 3.07
N ILE A 211 4.23 19.72 2.13
CA ILE A 211 5.46 20.49 2.40
C ILE A 211 5.15 21.86 3.02
N SER A 212 3.96 22.40 2.76
CA SER A 212 3.50 23.68 3.29
C SER A 212 2.03 23.62 3.68
N GLN A 213 1.63 24.51 4.60
CA GLN A 213 0.23 24.67 5.00
C GLN A 213 -0.65 25.01 3.78
N GLY A 214 -1.76 24.28 3.60
CA GLY A 214 -2.63 24.39 2.42
C GLY A 214 -2.15 23.67 1.16
N GLY A 215 -0.97 23.04 1.17
CA GLY A 215 -0.50 22.20 0.07
C GLY A 215 -1.29 20.89 -0.05
N VAL A 216 -1.18 20.18 -1.17
CA VAL A 216 -1.86 18.90 -1.36
C VAL A 216 -1.11 17.78 -0.65
N ALA A 217 -1.75 17.12 0.32
CA ALA A 217 -1.20 15.94 0.99
C ALA A 217 -1.27 14.72 0.05
N THR A 218 -0.34 13.78 0.18
CA THR A 218 -0.31 12.59 -0.68
C THR A 218 -0.71 11.35 0.11
N VAL A 219 -1.77 10.68 -0.33
CA VAL A 219 -2.20 9.38 0.20
C VAL A 219 -1.69 8.30 -0.74
N VAL A 220 -0.76 7.47 -0.27
CA VAL A 220 -0.26 6.32 -1.02
C VAL A 220 -1.02 5.07 -0.57
N VAL A 221 -1.72 4.43 -1.50
CA VAL A 221 -2.41 3.16 -1.29
C VAL A 221 -1.60 2.06 -1.96
N GLN A 222 -1.02 1.16 -1.18
CA GLN A 222 -0.30 0.00 -1.67
C GLN A 222 -1.27 -1.19 -1.75
N GLN A 223 -1.47 -1.73 -2.96
CA GLN A 223 -2.37 -2.85 -3.20
C GLN A 223 -1.61 -4.09 -3.72
N PRO A 224 -1.96 -5.30 -3.22
CA PRO A 224 -1.37 -6.54 -3.72
C PRO A 224 -1.59 -6.73 -5.23
N GLN A 225 -0.54 -7.13 -5.92
CA GLN A 225 -0.60 -7.48 -7.34
C GLN A 225 -1.28 -8.84 -7.53
N SER A 226 -2.33 -8.90 -8.35
CA SER A 226 -2.98 -10.16 -8.72
C SER A 226 -2.18 -10.89 -9.80
N TYR A 227 -2.14 -12.21 -9.72
CA TYR A 227 -1.46 -13.09 -10.67
C TYR A 227 -2.41 -14.17 -11.22
N THR A 228 -2.30 -14.46 -12.51
CA THR A 228 -2.85 -15.68 -13.12
C THR A 228 -1.71 -16.59 -13.56
N THR A 229 -1.92 -17.90 -13.53
CA THR A 229 -0.89 -18.87 -13.94
C THR A 229 -1.33 -19.58 -15.21
N VAL A 230 -0.48 -19.58 -16.22
CA VAL A 230 -0.66 -20.36 -17.46
C VAL A 230 0.46 -21.38 -17.55
N THR A 231 0.11 -22.63 -17.86
CA THR A 231 1.10 -23.70 -18.05
C THR A 231 1.32 -23.93 -19.53
N SER A 232 2.58 -23.85 -19.96
CA SER A 232 3.02 -24.15 -21.33
C SER A 232 3.86 -25.42 -21.31
N TRP A 233 3.56 -26.36 -22.21
CA TRP A 233 4.28 -27.62 -22.34
C TRP A 233 5.11 -27.64 -23.61
N GLY A 234 6.32 -28.21 -23.54
CA GLY A 234 7.24 -28.19 -24.68
C GLY A 234 8.54 -28.95 -24.44
N THR A 235 9.52 -28.75 -25.32
CA THR A 235 10.86 -29.37 -25.27
C THR A 235 11.80 -28.64 -24.30
N PHE A 236 11.33 -28.43 -23.08
CA PHE A 236 12.13 -27.83 -22.01
C PHE A 236 12.94 -28.93 -21.30
N SER A 237 14.19 -28.65 -20.91
CA SER A 237 15.03 -29.59 -20.17
C SER A 237 14.64 -29.71 -18.70
N ALA A 238 14.02 -28.68 -18.14
CA ALA A 238 13.53 -28.63 -16.77
C ALA A 238 12.30 -27.70 -16.67
N ALA A 239 11.58 -27.78 -15.55
CA ALA A 239 10.50 -26.84 -15.27
C ALA A 239 11.07 -25.44 -14.98
N GLY A 240 10.42 -24.40 -15.51
CA GLY A 240 10.80 -23.00 -15.32
C GLY A 240 9.59 -22.10 -15.16
N THR A 241 9.81 -20.92 -14.58
CA THR A 241 8.78 -19.89 -14.42
C THR A 241 9.26 -18.56 -14.97
N THR A 242 8.36 -17.81 -15.59
CA THR A 242 8.60 -16.43 -16.03
C THR A 242 7.36 -15.60 -15.74
N THR A 243 7.54 -14.44 -15.10
CA THR A 243 6.44 -13.54 -14.79
C THR A 243 6.41 -12.41 -15.80
N LEU A 244 5.27 -12.26 -16.47
CA LEU A 244 4.98 -11.15 -17.37
C LEU A 244 4.22 -10.07 -16.62
N SER A 245 4.78 -8.86 -16.60
CA SER A 245 4.14 -7.69 -16.03
C SER A 245 2.81 -7.39 -16.75
N PRO A 246 1.79 -6.90 -16.04
CA PRO A 246 0.52 -6.50 -16.64
C PRO A 246 0.72 -5.28 -17.54
N THR A 247 -0.14 -5.13 -18.55
CA THR A 247 -0.10 -4.01 -19.52
C THR A 247 -0.58 -2.68 -18.94
N SER A 248 -1.20 -2.70 -17.76
CA SER A 248 -1.67 -1.50 -17.04
C SER A 248 -1.50 -1.68 -15.52
N PRO A 249 -1.26 -0.59 -14.76
CA PRO A 249 -1.25 -0.64 -13.29
C PRO A 249 -2.56 -1.24 -12.75
N GLY A 250 -2.44 -2.23 -11.85
CA GLY A 250 -3.59 -2.95 -11.28
C GLY A 250 -4.17 -4.07 -12.15
N GLY A 251 -3.68 -4.24 -13.38
CA GLY A 251 -4.01 -5.40 -14.21
C GLY A 251 -3.47 -6.70 -13.62
N VAL A 252 -3.97 -7.86 -14.05
CA VAL A 252 -3.50 -9.17 -13.57
C VAL A 252 -2.19 -9.54 -14.27
N ALA A 253 -1.12 -9.77 -13.51
CA ALA A 253 0.16 -10.25 -14.02
C ALA A 253 0.05 -11.74 -14.42
N THR A 254 0.80 -12.18 -15.41
CA THR A 254 0.76 -13.58 -15.87
C THR A 254 2.04 -14.30 -15.51
N VAL A 255 1.93 -15.36 -14.70
CA VAL A 255 3.02 -16.31 -14.44
C VAL A 255 2.93 -17.42 -15.48
N VAL A 256 3.92 -17.50 -16.36
CA VAL A 256 4.06 -18.59 -17.33
C VAL A 256 4.91 -19.69 -16.70
N MET A 257 4.29 -20.84 -16.49
CA MET A 257 4.96 -22.04 -16.02
C MET A 257 5.28 -22.94 -17.21
N GLN A 258 6.56 -23.08 -17.54
CA GLN A 258 7.02 -23.96 -18.62
C GLN A 258 7.37 -25.33 -18.06
N LYS A 259 6.80 -26.39 -18.62
CA LYS A 259 7.03 -27.77 -18.17
C LYS A 259 7.44 -28.69 -19.33
N PRO A 260 8.41 -29.59 -19.13
CA PRO A 260 8.78 -30.59 -20.14
C PRO A 260 7.59 -31.46 -20.52
N GLN A 261 7.41 -31.74 -21.81
CA GLN A 261 6.38 -32.67 -22.27
C GLN A 261 6.69 -34.10 -21.75
N PRO A 262 5.73 -34.78 -21.10
CA PRO A 262 5.93 -36.14 -20.63
C PRO A 262 5.90 -37.15 -21.78
N TYR A 263 6.78 -38.17 -21.71
CA TYR A 263 6.84 -39.27 -22.67
C TYR A 263 6.88 -40.64 -21.96
N THR A 264 6.27 -41.64 -22.58
CA THR A 264 6.44 -43.06 -22.24
C THR A 264 7.04 -43.80 -23.43
N THR A 265 7.84 -44.84 -23.20
CA THR A 265 8.49 -45.60 -24.29
C THR A 265 7.90 -47.00 -24.40
N VAL A 266 7.44 -47.36 -25.58
CA VAL A 266 6.97 -48.71 -25.92
C VAL A 266 7.91 -49.29 -26.96
N THR A 267 8.47 -50.48 -26.67
CA THR A 267 9.35 -51.18 -27.61
C THR A 267 8.64 -52.42 -28.15
N THR A 268 8.55 -52.55 -29.47
CA THR A 268 7.92 -53.69 -30.16
C THR A 268 8.93 -54.37 -31.08
N TYR A 269 8.92 -55.70 -31.10
CA TYR A 269 9.85 -56.50 -31.88
C TYR A 269 9.18 -57.14 -33.11
N TYR A 270 9.77 -56.99 -34.30
CA TYR A 270 9.28 -57.61 -35.55
C TYR A 270 10.39 -58.34 -36.29
N THR A 271 10.09 -59.50 -36.88
CA THR A 271 11.06 -60.30 -37.65
C THR A 271 11.47 -59.66 -38.98
N THR A 272 10.72 -58.65 -39.44
CA THR A 272 10.86 -58.02 -40.76
C THR A 272 11.70 -56.74 -40.76
N VAL A 273 12.13 -56.24 -39.59
CA VAL A 273 12.95 -55.02 -39.50
C VAL A 273 14.41 -55.39 -39.25
N SER A 274 15.34 -54.74 -39.94
CA SER A 274 16.79 -55.04 -39.91
C SER A 274 17.60 -54.08 -39.02
N SER A 275 16.99 -52.98 -38.59
CA SER A 275 17.62 -51.98 -37.70
C SER A 275 16.58 -51.36 -36.77
N VAL A 276 17.03 -50.83 -35.64
CA VAL A 276 16.15 -50.12 -34.70
C VAL A 276 15.64 -48.83 -35.35
N SER A 277 14.35 -48.58 -35.22
CA SER A 277 13.74 -47.29 -35.59
C SER A 277 12.97 -46.72 -34.41
N THR A 278 13.04 -45.41 -34.24
CA THR A 278 12.32 -44.68 -33.18
C THR A 278 11.41 -43.66 -33.81
N SER A 279 10.15 -43.63 -33.38
CA SER A 279 9.20 -42.60 -33.74
C SER A 279 8.57 -42.04 -32.48
N THR A 280 8.49 -40.71 -32.38
CA THR A 280 7.84 -40.04 -31.27
C THR A 280 6.46 -39.61 -31.72
N GLY A 281 5.43 -40.12 -31.04
CA GLY A 281 4.05 -39.71 -31.29
C GLY A 281 3.82 -38.27 -30.83
N THR A 282 2.99 -37.55 -31.57
CA THR A 282 2.47 -36.26 -31.12
C THR A 282 1.44 -36.48 -30.00
N PRO A 283 1.59 -35.84 -28.83
CA PRO A 283 0.59 -35.91 -27.76
C PRO A 283 -0.75 -35.35 -28.25
N ALA A 284 -1.86 -35.94 -27.80
CA ALA A 284 -3.21 -35.50 -28.18
C ALA A 284 -3.54 -34.07 -27.68
N SER A 285 -2.89 -33.63 -26.60
CA SER A 285 -2.97 -32.27 -26.07
C SER A 285 -1.71 -31.94 -25.27
N ALA A 286 -1.39 -30.65 -25.14
CA ALA A 286 -0.27 -30.17 -24.34
C ALA A 286 -0.33 -30.72 -22.90
N GLY A 287 0.76 -31.32 -22.42
CA GLY A 287 0.85 -31.91 -21.07
C GLY A 287 0.38 -33.36 -20.90
N GLN A 288 -0.19 -33.99 -21.93
CA GLN A 288 -0.46 -35.44 -21.89
C GLN A 288 0.78 -36.27 -22.23
N THR A 289 0.91 -37.46 -21.64
CA THR A 289 2.02 -38.36 -21.94
C THR A 289 1.98 -38.81 -23.39
N ALA A 290 2.96 -38.40 -24.19
CA ALA A 290 3.16 -38.89 -25.55
C ALA A 290 3.86 -40.25 -25.53
N THR A 291 3.65 -41.05 -26.56
CA THR A 291 4.32 -42.36 -26.69
C THR A 291 5.47 -42.25 -27.67
N VAL A 292 6.66 -42.64 -27.22
CA VAL A 292 7.81 -42.94 -28.08
C VAL A 292 7.72 -44.42 -28.42
N VAL A 293 7.55 -44.74 -29.70
CA VAL A 293 7.52 -46.10 -30.21
C VAL A 293 8.90 -46.45 -30.76
N VAL A 294 9.50 -47.48 -30.18
CA VAL A 294 10.74 -48.08 -30.65
C VAL A 294 10.39 -49.41 -31.31
N VAL A 295 10.76 -49.56 -32.58
CA VAL A 295 10.60 -50.81 -33.33
C VAL A 295 11.97 -51.43 -33.52
N ALA A 296 12.14 -52.67 -33.07
CA ALA A 296 13.40 -53.41 -33.11
C ALA A 296 13.25 -54.79 -33.79
N PRO A 297 14.33 -55.39 -34.32
CA PRO A 297 14.28 -56.74 -34.90
C PRO A 297 13.88 -57.79 -33.85
N ALA A 298 12.95 -58.68 -34.17
CA ALA A 298 12.66 -59.87 -33.37
C ALA A 298 13.78 -60.88 -33.60
N VAL A 299 14.63 -61.05 -32.60
CA VAL A 299 15.73 -62.01 -32.66
C VAL A 299 15.30 -63.18 -31.78
N GLY A 300 15.04 -64.35 -32.37
CA GLY A 300 14.54 -65.51 -31.63
C GLY A 300 14.77 -66.84 -32.33
N THR A 301 15.40 -66.81 -33.52
CA THR A 301 15.61 -68.00 -34.34
C THR A 301 17.02 -68.57 -34.24
N LYS A 302 17.99 -67.84 -33.66
CA LYS A 302 19.37 -68.33 -33.52
C LYS A 302 19.48 -69.15 -32.23
N ALA A 303 19.62 -70.46 -32.35
CA ALA A 303 19.98 -71.36 -31.25
C ALA A 303 21.52 -71.38 -31.07
N ALA A 304 21.99 -72.01 -30.00
CA ALA A 304 23.42 -72.28 -29.87
C ALA A 304 23.86 -73.22 -31.01
N ASP A 305 25.04 -72.99 -31.59
CA ASP A 305 25.65 -73.97 -32.50
C ASP A 305 25.93 -75.27 -31.74
N GLN A 306 25.25 -76.33 -32.18
CA GLN A 306 25.32 -77.67 -31.57
C GLN A 306 25.91 -78.74 -32.51
N THR A 307 26.53 -78.33 -33.62
CA THR A 307 27.01 -79.23 -34.68
C THR A 307 28.22 -80.07 -34.27
N CYS A 308 28.95 -79.68 -33.23
CA CYS A 308 30.16 -80.35 -32.74
C CYS A 308 29.92 -81.27 -31.52
N ASN A 309 28.70 -81.80 -31.34
CA ASN A 309 28.35 -82.69 -30.22
C ASN A 309 28.67 -82.09 -28.84
N ASN A 310 28.38 -80.81 -28.66
CA ASN A 310 28.57 -80.02 -27.44
C ASN A 310 27.26 -79.78 -26.67
N ALA A 311 26.10 -80.19 -27.20
CA ALA A 311 24.80 -79.85 -26.64
C ALA A 311 24.65 -80.25 -25.16
N GLY A 312 23.86 -79.46 -24.43
CA GLY A 312 23.47 -79.73 -23.06
C GLY A 312 24.45 -79.22 -22.00
N LEU A 313 24.34 -79.82 -20.83
CA LEU A 313 25.09 -79.51 -19.62
C LEU A 313 25.87 -80.74 -19.15
N GLU A 314 27.06 -80.51 -18.63
CA GLU A 314 27.73 -81.52 -17.83
C GLU A 314 27.14 -81.50 -16.42
N TYR A 315 26.98 -82.66 -15.81
CA TYR A 315 26.57 -82.74 -14.41
C TYR A 315 27.35 -83.79 -13.64
N ALA A 316 27.43 -83.59 -12.33
CA ALA A 316 28.06 -84.49 -11.39
C ALA A 316 27.16 -84.73 -10.18
N ILE A 317 27.03 -85.99 -9.78
CA ILE A 317 26.30 -86.44 -8.59
C ILE A 317 27.31 -86.70 -7.48
N TYR A 318 26.96 -86.30 -6.25
CA TYR A 318 27.76 -86.49 -5.05
C TYR A 318 26.92 -87.07 -3.93
N THR A 319 27.57 -87.83 -3.05
CA THR A 319 27.03 -88.07 -1.71
C THR A 319 27.13 -86.78 -0.91
N ASN A 320 26.01 -86.35 -0.34
CA ASN A 320 25.96 -85.17 0.53
C ASN A 320 26.07 -85.60 2.01
N PRO A 321 27.19 -85.32 2.70
CA PRO A 321 27.37 -85.72 4.10
C PRO A 321 26.69 -84.75 5.10
N PHE A 322 26.14 -83.63 4.64
CA PHE A 322 25.63 -82.57 5.51
C PHE A 322 24.16 -82.79 5.85
N TYR A 323 23.83 -82.82 7.13
CA TYR A 323 22.46 -82.85 7.64
C TYR A 323 21.90 -81.44 7.84
N ASN A 324 20.64 -81.20 7.51
CA ASN A 324 19.98 -79.91 7.72
C ASN A 324 19.31 -79.89 9.09
N ALA A 325 20.04 -79.42 10.11
CA ALA A 325 19.52 -79.27 11.47
C ALA A 325 18.68 -78.01 11.68
N ASP A 326 18.71 -77.08 10.71
CA ASP A 326 18.13 -75.74 10.82
C ASP A 326 17.29 -75.34 9.60
N PRO A 327 16.30 -76.16 9.17
CA PRO A 327 15.43 -75.82 8.06
C PRO A 327 14.68 -74.50 8.33
N PRO A 328 14.51 -73.62 7.33
CA PRO A 328 14.88 -73.79 5.92
C PRO A 328 16.32 -73.39 5.56
N ASN A 329 17.16 -72.99 6.51
CA ASN A 329 18.42 -72.30 6.21
C ASN A 329 19.53 -73.23 5.71
N TYR A 330 19.59 -74.46 6.23
CA TYR A 330 20.62 -75.44 5.89
C TYR A 330 22.05 -74.91 6.06
N SER A 331 22.35 -74.33 7.22
CA SER A 331 23.62 -73.64 7.47
C SER A 331 24.83 -74.57 7.46
N ALA A 332 24.62 -75.86 7.73
CA ALA A 332 25.69 -76.87 7.72
C ALA A 332 26.22 -77.19 6.31
N LEU A 333 25.52 -76.80 5.24
CA LEU A 333 25.94 -77.09 3.87
C LEU A 333 27.27 -76.38 3.54
N ASN A 334 28.31 -77.17 3.28
CA ASN A 334 29.58 -76.66 2.77
C ASN A 334 29.75 -76.96 1.27
N VAL A 335 29.52 -75.96 0.43
CA VAL A 335 29.66 -76.09 -1.03
C VAL A 335 31.11 -76.39 -1.46
N SER A 336 32.10 -75.89 -0.72
CA SER A 336 33.53 -76.09 -1.05
C SER A 336 33.93 -77.57 -1.01
N TYR A 337 33.30 -78.37 -0.15
CA TYR A 337 33.52 -79.81 -0.06
C TYR A 337 33.29 -80.50 -1.42
N PHE A 338 32.24 -80.10 -2.14
CA PHE A 338 31.89 -80.69 -3.44
C PHE A 338 32.81 -80.23 -4.57
N ALA A 339 33.56 -79.16 -4.39
CA ALA A 339 34.51 -78.69 -5.40
C ALA A 339 35.75 -79.59 -5.49
N THR A 340 36.11 -80.26 -4.39
CA THR A 340 37.30 -81.13 -4.31
C THR A 340 36.96 -82.60 -4.08
N SER A 341 35.69 -82.93 -3.87
CA SER A 341 35.25 -84.31 -3.71
C SER A 341 35.13 -85.01 -5.06
N ALA A 342 35.51 -86.28 -5.14
CA ALA A 342 35.23 -87.08 -6.31
C ALA A 342 33.70 -87.31 -6.44
N PRO A 343 33.10 -87.03 -7.61
CA PRO A 343 31.69 -87.34 -7.83
C PRO A 343 31.47 -88.86 -7.89
N THR A 344 30.32 -89.31 -7.44
CA THR A 344 29.91 -90.72 -7.56
C THR A 344 29.49 -91.07 -8.99
N TYR A 345 29.10 -90.07 -9.77
CA TYR A 345 28.74 -90.21 -11.17
C TYR A 345 28.87 -88.86 -11.89
N THR A 346 29.28 -88.88 -13.16
CA THR A 346 29.26 -87.72 -14.05
C THR A 346 28.55 -88.07 -15.35
N GLY A 347 27.80 -87.12 -15.92
CA GLY A 347 27.08 -87.34 -17.17
C GLY A 347 26.80 -86.05 -17.94
N ILE A 348 26.06 -86.19 -19.03
CA ILE A 348 25.59 -85.08 -19.87
C ILE A 348 24.06 -85.12 -19.89
N THR A 349 23.43 -83.98 -19.65
CA THR A 349 21.97 -83.83 -19.73
C THR A 349 21.61 -82.65 -20.63
N LYS A 350 20.44 -82.69 -21.27
CA LYS A 350 19.90 -81.52 -22.00
C LYS A 350 18.87 -80.75 -21.18
N SER A 351 18.52 -81.25 -20.00
CA SER A 351 17.50 -80.68 -19.15
C SER A 351 18.05 -80.33 -17.78
N ILE A 352 17.40 -79.37 -17.13
CA ILE A 352 17.64 -79.01 -15.73
C ILE A 352 16.29 -79.11 -15.05
N GLY A 353 16.30 -79.76 -13.89
CA GLY A 353 15.11 -79.93 -13.07
C GLY A 353 14.91 -81.37 -12.60
N ILE A 354 14.36 -81.51 -11.41
CA ILE A 354 13.89 -82.75 -10.80
C ILE A 354 12.60 -82.40 -10.06
N THR A 355 11.52 -83.05 -10.45
CA THR A 355 10.26 -82.98 -9.72
C THR A 355 10.04 -84.32 -9.04
N GLU A 356 9.65 -84.30 -7.78
CA GLU A 356 9.23 -85.49 -7.07
C GLU A 356 8.04 -86.15 -7.81
N PRO A 357 8.02 -87.49 -7.99
CA PRO A 357 6.81 -88.18 -8.40
C PRO A 357 5.76 -88.02 -7.29
N GLY A 358 4.77 -87.15 -7.51
CA GLY A 358 3.82 -86.76 -6.46
C GLY A 358 3.15 -87.96 -5.78
N GLY A 359 2.91 -87.83 -4.46
CA GLY A 359 2.15 -88.81 -3.66
C GLY A 359 2.89 -89.44 -2.48
N VAL A 360 4.06 -88.96 -2.11
CA VAL A 360 4.82 -89.48 -0.96
C VAL A 360 4.56 -88.63 0.29
N LYS A 361 4.41 -89.29 1.45
CA LYS A 361 4.24 -88.62 2.76
C LYS A 361 5.58 -88.05 3.20
N ALA A 362 5.55 -86.83 3.75
CA ALA A 362 6.71 -86.12 4.28
C ALA A 362 7.67 -87.04 5.06
N GLY A 363 8.94 -87.05 4.64
CA GLY A 363 10.00 -87.82 5.29
C GLY A 363 10.38 -89.12 4.58
N ASN A 364 10.01 -89.30 3.30
CA ASN A 364 10.36 -90.48 2.52
C ASN A 364 10.99 -90.08 1.19
N SER A 365 12.12 -90.67 0.79
CA SER A 365 12.94 -90.22 -0.36
C SER A 365 12.30 -90.44 -1.74
N GLY A 366 10.99 -90.69 -1.80
CA GLY A 366 10.34 -91.34 -2.93
C GLY A 366 10.96 -92.71 -3.27
N PRO A 367 10.47 -93.38 -4.33
CA PRO A 367 11.16 -94.52 -4.90
C PRO A 367 12.51 -94.11 -5.52
N ALA A 368 13.47 -95.03 -5.55
CA ALA A 368 14.72 -94.81 -6.26
C ALA A 368 14.46 -94.53 -7.75
N GLN A 369 15.05 -93.45 -8.26
CA GLN A 369 14.92 -93.08 -9.66
C GLN A 369 16.21 -92.46 -10.20
N ALA A 370 16.39 -92.55 -11.51
CA ALA A 370 17.45 -91.83 -12.20
C ALA A 370 17.05 -90.35 -12.36
N ILE A 371 17.97 -89.43 -12.10
CA ILE A 371 17.73 -87.99 -12.30
C ILE A 371 17.62 -87.64 -13.78
N TYR A 372 18.49 -88.25 -14.59
CA TYR A 372 18.53 -88.10 -16.04
C TYR A 372 18.71 -89.47 -16.70
N PRO A 373 18.27 -89.63 -17.96
CA PRO A 373 18.50 -90.87 -18.71
C PRO A 373 19.96 -91.31 -18.67
N GLY A 374 20.22 -92.56 -18.28
CA GLY A 374 21.56 -93.14 -18.17
C GLY A 374 22.27 -92.95 -16.83
N SER A 375 21.72 -92.14 -15.91
CA SER A 375 22.24 -92.02 -14.54
C SER A 375 21.80 -93.18 -13.64
N PRO A 376 22.52 -93.45 -12.53
CA PRO A 376 22.13 -94.48 -11.58
C PRO A 376 20.76 -94.19 -10.95
N SER A 377 19.93 -95.23 -10.83
CA SER A 377 18.70 -95.17 -10.05
C SER A 377 19.03 -95.21 -8.56
N GLN A 378 18.64 -94.18 -7.80
CA GLN A 378 18.94 -94.05 -6.38
C GLN A 378 17.92 -93.16 -5.67
N THR A 379 17.95 -93.14 -4.34
CA THR A 379 17.22 -92.15 -3.56
C THR A 379 17.95 -90.82 -3.58
N TRP A 380 17.18 -89.72 -3.60
CA TRP A 380 17.71 -88.37 -3.73
C TRP A 380 17.95 -87.65 -2.39
N GLN A 381 17.72 -88.34 -1.27
CA GLN A 381 18.20 -87.90 0.03
C GLN A 381 19.72 -88.01 0.14
N TYR A 382 20.33 -87.05 0.85
CA TYR A 382 21.77 -86.95 1.02
C TYR A 382 22.51 -87.02 -0.32
N LYS A 383 22.02 -86.26 -1.31
CA LYS A 383 22.64 -86.10 -2.63
C LYS A 383 22.85 -84.65 -2.95
N ALA A 384 23.88 -84.37 -3.74
CA ALA A 384 24.06 -83.09 -4.38
C ALA A 384 24.32 -83.28 -5.87
N VAL A 385 23.85 -82.35 -6.69
CA VAL A 385 24.01 -82.37 -8.14
C VAL A 385 24.52 -81.02 -8.62
N ASN A 386 25.66 -81.04 -9.30
CA ASN A 386 26.33 -79.86 -9.84
C ASN A 386 26.27 -79.87 -11.36
N HIS A 387 25.55 -78.93 -11.96
CA HIS A 387 25.40 -78.75 -13.39
C HIS A 387 26.23 -77.58 -13.86
N ARG A 388 26.84 -77.68 -15.04
CA ARG A 388 27.54 -76.58 -15.68
C ARG A 388 27.43 -76.62 -17.19
N ALA A 389 27.34 -75.43 -17.78
CA ALA A 389 27.26 -75.22 -19.22
C ALA A 389 27.48 -73.75 -19.55
N PHE A 390 27.44 -73.42 -20.82
CA PHE A 390 27.32 -72.05 -21.31
C PHE A 390 25.89 -71.79 -21.77
N LEU A 391 25.30 -70.73 -21.24
CA LEU A 391 24.05 -70.16 -21.72
C LEU A 391 24.33 -69.31 -22.96
N TYR A 392 23.82 -69.74 -24.11
CA TYR A 392 23.83 -68.93 -25.32
C TYR A 392 22.71 -67.89 -25.28
N ALA A 393 23.06 -66.61 -25.48
CA ALA A 393 22.10 -65.52 -25.55
C ALA A 393 21.61 -65.32 -26.99
N PRO A 394 20.37 -65.71 -27.36
CA PRO A 394 19.84 -65.38 -28.68
C PRO A 394 19.68 -63.87 -28.90
N ILE A 395 19.43 -63.07 -27.85
CA ILE A 395 19.14 -61.64 -27.93
C ILE A 395 19.91 -60.81 -26.91
N ASN A 396 20.02 -59.51 -27.20
CA ASN A 396 20.48 -58.54 -26.24
C ASN A 396 19.38 -58.30 -25.21
N GLY A 397 19.76 -58.22 -23.93
CA GLY A 397 18.90 -57.68 -22.89
C GLY A 397 18.95 -58.49 -21.60
N THR A 398 17.97 -58.21 -20.74
CA THR A 398 17.86 -58.81 -19.41
C THR A 398 17.18 -60.19 -19.45
N TYR A 399 17.96 -61.22 -19.20
CA TYR A 399 17.48 -62.58 -18.96
C TYR A 399 17.07 -62.74 -17.50
N SER A 400 16.08 -63.58 -17.27
CA SER A 400 15.56 -63.90 -15.94
C SER A 400 15.84 -65.36 -15.62
N VAL A 401 16.59 -65.62 -14.56
CA VAL A 401 16.77 -66.95 -13.95
C VAL A 401 15.86 -67.03 -12.75
N VAL A 402 14.96 -68.00 -12.72
CA VAL A 402 13.96 -68.15 -11.66
C VAL A 402 14.06 -69.55 -11.06
N VAL A 403 14.11 -69.61 -9.74
CA VAL A 403 14.03 -70.85 -8.98
C VAL A 403 12.80 -70.74 -8.09
N PRO A 404 11.65 -71.30 -8.51
CA PRO A 404 10.38 -71.11 -7.82
C PRO A 404 10.34 -71.84 -6.48
N TYR A 405 10.97 -73.01 -6.42
CA TYR A 405 11.04 -73.86 -5.25
C TYR A 405 12.32 -74.70 -5.31
N SER A 406 12.83 -75.03 -4.15
CA SER A 406 13.93 -75.98 -4.00
C SER A 406 13.70 -76.76 -2.72
N ASP A 407 14.14 -78.00 -2.70
CA ASP A 407 14.25 -78.80 -1.48
C ASP A 407 15.54 -79.61 -1.57
N GLU A 408 16.57 -79.42 -0.73
CA GLU A 408 16.66 -78.37 0.30
C GLU A 408 17.19 -77.02 -0.20
N VAL A 409 18.12 -77.00 -1.16
CA VAL A 409 18.68 -75.73 -1.66
C VAL A 409 19.20 -75.83 -3.08
N THR A 410 18.91 -74.79 -3.88
CA THR A 410 19.41 -74.60 -5.23
C THR A 410 20.16 -73.27 -5.29
N LEU A 411 21.38 -73.33 -5.80
CA LEU A 411 22.29 -72.20 -5.95
C LEU A 411 22.66 -72.04 -7.43
N VAL A 412 22.65 -70.81 -7.92
CA VAL A 412 23.02 -70.50 -9.30
C VAL A 412 24.15 -69.47 -9.31
N TRP A 413 25.15 -69.71 -10.16
CA TRP A 413 26.19 -68.76 -10.49
C TRP A 413 26.23 -68.53 -12.00
N VAL A 414 26.53 -67.30 -12.38
CA VAL A 414 26.65 -66.90 -13.78
C VAL A 414 27.95 -66.14 -14.01
N GLY A 415 28.51 -66.24 -15.22
CA GLY A 415 29.79 -65.62 -15.57
C GLY A 415 30.99 -66.26 -14.85
N ASP A 416 32.02 -65.46 -14.58
CA ASP A 416 33.29 -65.94 -13.99
C ASP A 416 33.12 -66.68 -12.67
N LYS A 417 32.08 -66.33 -11.91
CA LYS A 417 31.74 -67.00 -10.66
C LYS A 417 31.41 -68.47 -10.89
N ALA A 418 30.66 -68.77 -11.95
CA ALA A 418 30.30 -70.14 -12.32
C ALA A 418 31.54 -70.98 -12.70
N LEU A 419 32.58 -70.35 -13.24
CA LEU A 419 33.82 -71.02 -13.63
C LEU A 419 34.71 -71.34 -12.43
N SER A 420 34.99 -70.33 -11.57
CA SER A 420 36.18 -70.37 -10.70
C SER A 420 35.95 -70.03 -9.23
N THR A 421 34.80 -69.46 -8.86
CA THR A 421 34.58 -68.99 -7.47
C THR A 421 33.33 -69.54 -6.80
N TRP A 422 32.53 -70.35 -7.50
CA TRP A 422 31.30 -70.96 -6.97
C TRP A 422 31.54 -71.76 -5.69
N SER A 423 32.73 -72.32 -5.53
CA SER A 423 33.14 -73.15 -4.41
C SER A 423 33.58 -72.37 -3.16
N ARG A 424 33.76 -71.04 -3.24
CA ARG A 424 34.33 -70.25 -2.14
C ARG A 424 33.39 -70.10 -0.95
N ALA A 425 32.10 -69.90 -1.22
CA ALA A 425 31.05 -69.80 -0.21
C ALA A 425 29.68 -69.93 -0.86
N ARG A 426 28.70 -70.45 -0.13
CA ARG A 426 27.29 -70.45 -0.55
C ARG A 426 26.77 -69.04 -0.87
N SER A 427 27.20 -68.03 -0.11
CA SER A 427 26.83 -66.62 -0.31
C SER A 427 27.39 -66.01 -1.60
N SER A 428 28.30 -66.69 -2.31
CA SER A 428 28.81 -66.21 -3.60
C SER A 428 27.83 -66.42 -4.76
N ALA A 429 26.77 -67.20 -4.54
CA ALA A 429 25.74 -67.47 -5.54
C ALA A 429 25.03 -66.18 -5.95
N ASP A 430 24.75 -66.05 -7.25
CA ASP A 430 23.95 -64.95 -7.80
C ASP A 430 22.46 -65.14 -7.47
N LEU A 431 22.06 -66.39 -7.25
CA LEU A 431 20.73 -66.77 -6.77
C LEU A 431 20.87 -67.93 -5.78
N ALA A 432 20.18 -67.84 -4.64
CA ALA A 432 20.02 -68.94 -3.71
C ALA A 432 18.52 -69.10 -3.38
N GLN A 433 17.98 -70.30 -3.62
CA GLN A 433 16.64 -70.68 -3.19
C GLN A 433 16.73 -71.80 -2.19
N ASN A 434 16.10 -71.61 -1.03
CA ASN A 434 16.05 -72.58 0.05
C ASN A 434 14.67 -73.25 0.09
N TYR A 435 14.61 -74.36 0.80
CA TYR A 435 13.39 -75.02 1.20
C TYR A 435 12.39 -74.07 1.86
N SER A 436 11.11 -74.36 1.71
CA SER A 436 10.03 -73.67 2.41
C SER A 436 8.95 -74.68 2.76
N SER A 437 8.60 -74.77 4.05
CA SER A 437 7.52 -75.63 4.56
C SER A 437 6.11 -75.12 4.26
N GLY A 438 6.00 -73.91 3.69
CA GLY A 438 4.75 -73.29 3.22
C GLY A 438 4.90 -72.71 1.81
N PRO A 439 3.97 -71.85 1.35
CA PRO A 439 4.03 -71.24 0.03
C PRO A 439 5.40 -70.60 -0.22
N SER A 440 6.12 -71.10 -1.22
CA SER A 440 7.45 -70.59 -1.55
C SER A 440 7.35 -69.38 -2.47
N SER A 441 8.12 -68.34 -2.16
CA SER A 441 8.30 -67.20 -3.06
C SER A 441 9.42 -67.52 -4.04
N SER A 442 9.17 -67.33 -5.32
CA SER A 442 10.18 -67.58 -6.35
C SER A 442 11.35 -66.62 -6.21
N MET A 443 12.57 -67.16 -6.16
CA MET A 443 13.77 -66.34 -6.25
C MET A 443 14.08 -66.06 -7.72
N THR A 444 14.41 -64.80 -8.01
CA THR A 444 14.69 -64.33 -9.37
C THR A 444 16.00 -63.57 -9.42
N PHE A 445 16.86 -63.95 -10.36
CA PHE A 445 18.08 -63.25 -10.69
C PHE A 445 17.99 -62.74 -12.14
N LYS A 446 18.35 -61.47 -12.34
CA LYS A 446 18.32 -60.81 -13.64
C LYS A 446 19.74 -60.55 -14.11
N ILE A 447 20.03 -60.92 -15.35
CA ILE A 447 21.35 -60.73 -15.95
C ILE A 447 21.24 -60.11 -17.34
N GLN A 448 22.05 -59.08 -17.61
CA GLN A 448 22.19 -58.49 -18.94
C GLN A 448 23.13 -59.34 -19.77
N LEU A 449 22.65 -59.88 -20.89
CA LEU A 449 23.46 -60.65 -21.84
C LEU A 449 23.49 -59.96 -23.21
N THR A 450 24.57 -60.22 -23.93
CA THR A 450 24.75 -59.76 -25.32
C THR A 450 24.46 -60.93 -26.26
N ALA A 451 23.65 -60.70 -27.29
CA ALA A 451 23.30 -61.66 -28.32
C ALA A 451 24.55 -62.29 -28.95
N GLY A 452 24.50 -63.59 -29.19
CA GLY A 452 25.61 -64.34 -29.80
C GLY A 452 26.72 -64.75 -28.83
N THR A 453 26.64 -64.36 -27.56
CA THR A 453 27.65 -64.73 -26.55
C THR A 453 27.27 -66.00 -25.78
N TYR A 454 28.29 -66.65 -25.23
CA TYR A 454 28.21 -67.84 -24.40
C TYR A 454 28.59 -67.49 -22.97
N THR A 455 27.63 -67.49 -22.06
CA THR A 455 27.85 -67.09 -20.67
C THR A 455 27.99 -68.32 -19.78
N PRO A 456 29.08 -68.48 -19.02
CA PRO A 456 29.21 -69.59 -18.07
C PRO A 456 28.03 -69.61 -17.09
N PHE A 457 27.46 -70.79 -16.87
CA PHE A 457 26.26 -70.99 -16.07
C PHE A 457 26.42 -72.26 -15.23
N ARG A 458 26.15 -72.17 -13.92
CA ARG A 458 26.26 -73.30 -13.00
C ARG A 458 25.06 -73.35 -12.08
N VAL A 459 24.49 -74.54 -11.93
CA VAL A 459 23.41 -74.85 -10.98
C VAL A 459 23.88 -75.92 -10.04
N PHE A 460 23.91 -75.63 -8.75
CA PHE A 460 24.20 -76.60 -7.70
C PHE A 460 22.95 -76.81 -6.86
N TRP A 461 22.53 -78.05 -6.73
CA TRP A 461 21.45 -78.43 -5.85
C TRP A 461 21.95 -79.43 -4.80
N ALA A 462 21.50 -79.30 -3.56
CA ALA A 462 21.84 -80.21 -2.50
C ALA A 462 20.62 -80.55 -1.66
N ASN A 463 20.39 -81.85 -1.51
CA ASN A 463 19.41 -82.41 -0.61
C ASN A 463 20.08 -82.93 0.66
N ALA A 464 19.56 -82.54 1.82
CA ALA A 464 19.93 -83.08 3.11
C ALA A 464 19.12 -84.34 3.40
N GLN A 465 17.84 -84.23 3.79
CA GLN A 465 17.00 -85.34 4.20
C GLN A 465 15.52 -85.13 3.86
N GLY A 466 14.77 -86.22 3.68
CA GLY A 466 13.34 -86.13 3.34
C GLY A 466 13.06 -86.02 1.84
N ASP A 467 12.21 -85.08 1.46
CA ASP A 467 11.70 -84.96 0.10
C ASP A 467 12.73 -84.19 -0.77
N TYR A 468 12.47 -83.97 -2.05
CA TYR A 468 13.43 -83.31 -2.95
C TYR A 468 12.75 -82.59 -4.11
N SER A 469 13.30 -81.43 -4.49
CA SER A 469 12.89 -80.73 -5.70
C SER A 469 13.97 -79.75 -6.15
N MET A 470 14.18 -79.68 -7.45
CA MET A 470 15.03 -78.68 -8.07
C MET A 470 14.34 -78.21 -9.34
N ILE A 471 13.97 -76.94 -9.44
CA ILE A 471 13.40 -76.36 -10.67
C ILE A 471 14.16 -75.08 -10.98
N VAL A 472 14.72 -74.96 -12.18
CA VAL A 472 15.37 -73.74 -12.65
C VAL A 472 14.80 -73.35 -14.00
N THR A 473 14.14 -72.20 -14.06
CA THR A 473 13.61 -71.61 -15.29
C THR A 473 14.55 -70.49 -15.74
N VAL A 474 14.81 -70.41 -17.04
CA VAL A 474 15.51 -69.26 -17.64
C VAL A 474 14.65 -68.72 -18.78
N THR A 475 14.46 -67.41 -18.80
CA THR A 475 13.64 -66.72 -19.81
C THR A 475 14.41 -65.53 -20.39
N ALA A 476 14.34 -65.36 -21.70
CA ALA A 476 14.93 -64.24 -22.44
C ALA A 476 14.07 -62.95 -22.31
N PRO A 477 14.62 -61.77 -22.65
CA PRO A 477 13.93 -60.48 -22.58
C PRO A 477 12.58 -60.40 -23.31
N ASP A 478 12.43 -61.16 -24.38
CA ASP A 478 11.22 -61.22 -25.22
C ASP A 478 10.18 -62.24 -24.69
N GLY A 479 10.46 -62.89 -23.56
CA GLY A 479 9.63 -63.96 -23.00
C GLY A 479 9.95 -65.36 -23.52
N THR A 480 10.92 -65.51 -24.43
CA THR A 480 11.34 -66.84 -24.91
C THR A 480 11.88 -67.68 -23.76
N VAL A 481 11.27 -68.84 -23.53
CA VAL A 481 11.73 -69.80 -22.52
C VAL A 481 12.98 -70.52 -23.02
N ILE A 482 14.08 -70.36 -22.28
CA ILE A 482 15.38 -70.99 -22.55
C ILE A 482 15.40 -72.41 -21.97
N VAL A 483 14.93 -72.57 -20.73
CA VAL A 483 14.65 -73.84 -20.06
C VAL A 483 13.50 -73.58 -19.07
N ASP A 484 12.49 -74.46 -19.02
CA ASP A 484 11.32 -74.24 -18.16
C ASP A 484 11.49 -74.84 -16.75
N GLY A 485 12.53 -75.64 -16.51
CA GLY A 485 12.81 -76.26 -15.22
C GLY A 485 11.97 -77.51 -14.93
N SER A 486 11.09 -77.92 -15.84
CA SER A 486 10.25 -79.13 -15.72
C SER A 486 10.96 -80.42 -16.15
N GLY A 487 12.28 -80.37 -16.38
CA GLY A 487 13.03 -81.44 -17.03
C GLY A 487 12.98 -81.38 -18.56
N SER A 488 12.48 -80.28 -19.15
CA SER A 488 12.51 -80.07 -20.60
C SER A 488 13.93 -79.90 -21.16
N SER A 489 14.13 -80.33 -22.41
CA SER A 489 15.41 -80.18 -23.12
C SER A 489 15.60 -78.74 -23.59
N SER A 490 16.77 -78.15 -23.35
CA SER A 490 17.14 -76.83 -23.86
C SER A 490 18.09 -76.88 -25.05
N LYS A 491 17.79 -76.09 -26.09
CA LYS A 491 18.67 -75.88 -27.27
C LYS A 491 19.66 -74.72 -27.09
N TYR A 492 19.67 -74.10 -25.91
CA TYR A 492 20.44 -72.88 -25.63
C TYR A 492 21.60 -73.11 -24.65
N PHE A 493 21.66 -74.29 -24.03
CA PHE A 493 22.82 -74.72 -23.24
C PHE A 493 23.75 -75.60 -24.07
N ILE A 494 25.04 -75.28 -24.00
CA ILE A 494 26.13 -76.08 -24.59
C ILE A 494 27.27 -76.25 -23.59
N ARG A 495 28.05 -77.30 -23.74
CA ARG A 495 29.20 -77.60 -22.88
C ARG A 495 30.46 -76.83 -23.28
N PHE A 496 30.60 -76.50 -24.56
CA PHE A 496 31.70 -75.73 -25.14
C PHE A 496 31.28 -75.21 -26.53
N ALA A 497 31.77 -74.06 -26.98
CA ALA A 497 31.49 -73.57 -28.33
C ALA A 497 32.29 -74.32 -29.40
N CYS A 498 31.68 -74.56 -30.57
CA CYS A 498 32.31 -75.33 -31.65
C CYS A 498 33.55 -74.65 -32.26
N ASP A 499 33.62 -73.32 -32.15
CA ASP A 499 34.75 -72.49 -32.55
C ASP A 499 35.80 -72.33 -31.43
N SER A 500 35.64 -73.02 -30.29
CA SER A 500 36.48 -72.91 -29.11
C SER A 500 36.52 -71.50 -28.46
N SER A 501 35.49 -70.68 -28.68
CA SER A 501 35.41 -69.33 -28.07
C SER A 501 35.14 -69.34 -26.56
N THR A 502 34.66 -70.46 -26.01
CA THR A 502 34.36 -70.61 -24.58
C THR A 502 35.58 -71.07 -23.80
N PRO A 503 35.79 -70.59 -22.56
CA PRO A 503 36.76 -71.19 -21.65
C PRO A 503 36.37 -72.63 -21.29
N SER A 504 37.30 -73.39 -20.69
CA SER A 504 37.00 -74.74 -20.19
C SER A 504 36.64 -74.71 -18.72
N TYR A 505 35.62 -75.48 -18.34
CA TYR A 505 35.36 -75.76 -16.93
C TYR A 505 36.46 -76.70 -16.36
N PRO A 506 36.95 -76.46 -15.13
CA PRO A 506 37.84 -77.41 -14.45
C PRO A 506 37.19 -78.80 -14.31
N ALA A 507 37.93 -79.88 -14.09
CA ALA A 507 37.29 -81.19 -13.87
C ALA A 507 36.52 -81.21 -12.54
N PHE A 508 35.35 -81.85 -12.52
CA PHE A 508 34.61 -82.06 -11.27
C PHE A 508 35.51 -82.71 -10.21
N GLY A 509 35.49 -82.17 -8.98
CA GLY A 509 36.33 -82.65 -7.87
C GLY A 509 37.78 -82.13 -7.88
N SER A 510 38.16 -81.22 -8.79
CA SER A 510 39.53 -80.68 -8.88
C SER A 510 39.64 -79.19 -8.53
N GLY A 511 38.82 -78.69 -7.60
CA GLY A 511 38.88 -77.30 -7.14
C GLY A 511 38.09 -76.30 -8.00
N GLY A 512 37.23 -76.81 -8.89
CA GLY A 512 36.28 -76.02 -9.69
C GLY A 512 35.25 -76.86 -10.42
#